data_AF-A0A5C8TI60-F1
#
_entry.id   AF-A0A5C8TI60-F1
#
_cell.length_a   1.000
_cell.length_b   1.000
_cell.length_c   1.000
_cell.angle_alpha   90.00
_cell.angle_beta   90.00
_cell.angle_gamma   90.00
#
_symmetry.space_group_name_H-M   'P 1'
#
loop_
_entity.id
_entity.type
_entity.pdbx_description
1 polymer ?
#
loop_
_entity_poly.entity_id
_entity_poly.type
_entity_poly.pdbx_seq_one_letter_code
_entity_poly.pdbx_strand_id
1 'polypeptide(L)' 'MGANVREAILTNVQATASDSAFIQGRNARLYGKPASECPYPDGSEEHAAWMQAYEEAVVSDPPETP' A
#
# COMPACT_ATOMS: atom_id res chain seq x y z
N MET A 1 -17.58 -33.07 -24.09
CA MET A 1 -16.42 -32.67 -23.27
C MET A 1 -16.57 -31.21 -22.89
N GLY A 2 -17.00 -30.90 -21.67
CA GLY A 2 -17.15 -29.53 -21.19
C GLY A 2 -15.81 -29.03 -20.66
N ALA A 3 -15.27 -27.96 -21.26
CA ALA A 3 -14.09 -27.29 -20.73
C ALA A 3 -14.42 -26.78 -19.31
N ASN A 4 -13.61 -27.22 -18.34
CA ASN A 4 -13.76 -26.91 -16.94
C ASN A 4 -13.58 -25.40 -16.72
N VAL A 5 -14.68 -24.68 -16.48
CA VAL A 5 -14.74 -23.29 -15.99
C VAL A 5 -14.08 -23.08 -14.60
N ARG A 6 -13.28 -24.04 -14.13
CA ARG A 6 -12.70 -24.07 -12.78
C ARG A 6 -11.32 -23.44 -12.68
N GLU A 7 -10.64 -23.17 -13.80
CA GLU A 7 -9.30 -22.55 -13.79
C GLU A 7 -9.33 -21.02 -13.99
N ALA A 8 -10.47 -20.42 -14.29
CA ALA A 8 -10.57 -18.98 -14.57
C ALA A 8 -10.91 -18.11 -13.34
N ILE A 9 -11.20 -18.70 -12.18
CA ILE A 9 -11.64 -17.94 -10.98
C ILE A 9 -10.47 -17.61 -10.04
N LEU A 10 -9.34 -18.33 -10.12
CA LEU A 10 -8.19 -18.07 -9.25
C LEU A 10 -7.33 -16.88 -9.70
N THR A 11 -7.47 -16.40 -10.94
CA THR A 11 -6.65 -15.29 -11.47
C THR A 11 -7.23 -13.90 -11.16
N ASN A 12 -8.40 -13.83 -10.52
CA ASN A 12 -9.09 -12.57 -10.26
C ASN A 12 -9.46 -12.37 -8.78
N VAL A 13 -8.85 -13.16 -7.88
CA VAL A 13 -8.94 -12.91 -6.45
C VAL A 13 -7.90 -11.85 -6.12
N GLN A 14 -8.32 -10.59 -6.21
CA GLN A 14 -7.78 -9.54 -5.36
C GLN A 14 -6.31 -9.19 -5.62
N ALA A 15 -6.09 -8.35 -6.64
CA ALA A 15 -5.36 -7.11 -6.37
C ALA A 15 -6.17 -6.31 -5.33
N THR A 16 -6.29 -6.84 -4.11
CA THR A 16 -6.79 -6.06 -3.00
C THR A 16 -5.83 -4.91 -2.83
N ALA A 17 -6.30 -3.87 -2.17
CA ALA A 17 -5.48 -2.78 -1.72
C ALA A 17 -4.33 -3.20 -0.76
N SER A 18 -3.72 -4.39 -0.87
CA SER A 18 -2.83 -5.02 0.11
C SER A 18 -1.35 -5.07 -0.29
N ASP A 19 -0.98 -5.07 -1.58
CA ASP A 19 0.41 -5.39 -1.96
C ASP A 19 1.20 -4.30 -2.70
N SER A 20 0.57 -3.24 -3.21
CA SER A 20 1.37 -2.17 -3.85
C SER A 20 2.09 -1.33 -2.80
N ALA A 21 3.33 -0.96 -3.09
CA ALA A 21 4.18 -0.16 -2.20
C ALA A 21 3.48 1.13 -1.73
N PHE A 22 2.72 1.76 -2.62
CA PHE A 22 1.87 2.90 -2.32
C PHE A 22 0.88 2.61 -1.17
N ILE A 23 0.13 1.51 -1.23
CA ILE A 23 -0.90 1.26 -0.21
C ILE A 23 -0.25 0.85 1.12
N GLN A 24 0.88 0.14 1.05
CA GLN A 24 1.68 -0.18 2.23
C GLN A 24 2.19 1.09 2.92
N GLY A 25 2.64 2.10 2.17
CA GLY A 25 3.12 3.38 2.70
C GLY A 25 2.04 4.18 3.41
N ARG A 26 0.88 4.34 2.76
CA ARG A 26 -0.29 4.98 3.39
C ARG A 26 -0.70 4.26 4.68
N ASN A 27 -0.78 2.93 4.65
CA ASN A 27 -1.16 2.13 5.82
C ASN A 27 -0.15 2.29 6.95
N ALA A 28 1.16 2.28 6.66
CA ALA A 28 2.19 2.49 7.66
C ALA A 28 1.96 3.81 8.42
N ARG A 29 1.64 4.90 7.71
CA ARG A 29 1.30 6.18 8.34
C ARG A 29 0.03 6.10 9.19
N LEU A 30 -1.06 5.54 8.65
CA LEU A 30 -2.34 5.40 9.36
C LEU A 30 -2.23 4.56 10.63
N TYR A 31 -1.32 3.58 10.64
CA TYR A 31 -1.04 2.73 11.81
C TYR A 31 0.10 3.24 12.70
N GLY A 32 0.66 4.42 12.42
CA GLY A 32 1.70 5.04 13.25
C GLY A 32 3.09 4.39 13.15
N LYS A 33 3.34 3.60 12.12
CA LYS A 33 4.69 3.10 11.81
C LYS A 33 5.55 4.25 11.27
N PRO A 34 6.85 4.30 11.58
CA PRO A 34 7.74 5.32 11.03
C PRO A 34 8.11 5.04 9.56
N ALA A 35 8.55 6.08 8.84
CA ALA A 35 9.04 5.95 7.46
C ALA A 35 10.23 4.99 7.33
N SER A 36 11.03 4.84 8.39
CA SER A 36 12.17 3.91 8.46
C SER A 36 11.77 2.43 8.45
N GLU A 37 10.48 2.10 8.59
CA GLU A 37 9.96 0.74 8.39
C GLU A 37 9.63 0.43 6.93
N CYS A 38 9.93 1.34 5.99
CA CYS A 38 9.83 1.05 4.56
C CYS A 38 10.68 -0.18 4.21
N PRO A 39 10.10 -1.26 3.66
CA PRO A 39 10.84 -2.50 3.36
C PRO A 39 11.61 -2.42 2.04
N TYR A 40 11.37 -1.36 1.25
CA TYR A 40 11.93 -1.20 -0.08
C TYR A 40 13.27 -0.47 -0.02
N PRO A 41 14.25 -0.86 -0.87
CA PRO A 41 15.55 -0.20 -0.88
C PRO A 41 15.46 1.23 -1.42
N ASP A 42 16.24 2.14 -0.84
CA ASP A 42 16.38 3.51 -1.33
C ASP A 42 16.69 3.55 -2.83
N GLY A 43 15.99 4.40 -3.58
CA GLY A 43 16.14 4.55 -5.03
C GLY A 43 15.32 3.57 -5.87
N SER A 44 14.61 2.61 -5.28
CA SER A 44 13.61 1.81 -6.00
C SER A 44 12.32 2.60 -6.27
N GLU A 45 11.60 2.22 -7.32
CA GLU A 45 10.29 2.79 -7.64
C GLU A 45 9.26 2.51 -6.53
N GLU A 46 9.35 1.35 -5.90
CA GLU A 46 8.53 0.97 -4.77
C GLU A 46 8.81 1.83 -3.54
N HIS A 47 10.08 2.11 -3.23
CA HIS A 47 10.42 3.04 -2.15
C HIS A 47 9.84 4.43 -2.41
N ALA A 48 9.96 4.94 -3.64
CA ALA A 48 9.37 6.23 -4.01
C ALA A 48 7.84 6.24 -3.85
N ALA A 49 7.16 5.19 -4.32
CA ALA A 49 5.70 5.07 -4.21
C ALA A 49 5.23 4.91 -2.75
N TRP A 50 5.97 4.15 -1.93
CA TRP A 50 5.69 3.99 -0.50
C TRP A 50 5.84 5.31 0.24
N MET A 51 6.95 6.02 0.02
CA MET A 51 7.23 7.30 0.66
C MET A 51 6.20 8.37 0.28
N GLN A 52 5.85 8.46 -1.01
CA GLN A 52 4.81 9.38 -1.48
C GLN A 52 3.50 9.16 -0.72
N ALA A 53 3.03 7.91 -0.64
CA ALA A 53 1.77 7.60 0.02
C ALA A 53 1.82 7.79 1.54
N TYR A 54 2.97 7.50 2.16
CA TYR A 54 3.20 7.73 3.58
C TYR A 54 3.15 9.22 3.91
N GLU A 55 3.77 10.07 3.10
CA GLU A 55 3.79 11.53 3.24
C GLU A 55 2.41 12.15 2.97
N GLU A 56 1.71 11.71 1.92
CA GLU A 56 0.34 12.18 1.64
C GLU A 56 -0.63 11.85 2.79
N ALA A 57 -0.39 10.77 3.52
CA ALA A 57 -1.18 10.40 4.70
C ALA A 57 -0.86 11.23 5.96
N VAL A 58 0.19 12.06 5.95
CA VAL A 58 0.54 12.99 7.05
C VAL A 58 -0.49 14.11 7.19
N VAL A 59 -1.24 14.43 6.14
CA VAL A 59 -2.10 15.62 6.03
C VAL A 59 -3.37 15.57 6.91
N SER A 60 -3.56 14.52 7.73
CA SER A 60 -4.73 14.38 8.60
C SER A 60 -4.43 14.56 10.10
N ASP A 61 -3.45 15.38 10.45
CA ASP A 61 -3.39 15.95 11.80
C ASP A 61 -4.40 17.12 11.83
N PRO A 62 -5.54 17.01 12.53
CA PRO A 62 -6.36 18.20 12.79
C PRO A 62 -5.49 19.17 13.59
N PRO A 63 -5.42 20.47 13.23
CA PRO A 63 -4.69 21.43 14.04
C PRO A 63 -5.26 21.39 15.47
N GLU A 64 -4.47 20.85 16.39
CA GLU A 64 -4.80 20.86 17.80
C GLU A 64 -4.74 22.31 18.30
N THR A 65 -5.94 22.83 18.61
CA THR A 65 -6.25 23.83 19.65
C THR A 65 -5.88 25.29 19.36
N PRO A 66 -6.60 26.26 19.97
CA PRO A 66 -6.64 26.46 21.43
C PRO A 66 -7.83 25.83 22.16
#